data_AF-A0A958QT02-F1
#
_entry.id   AF-A0A958QT02-F1
#
_cell.length_a   1.000
_cell.length_b   1.000
_cell.length_c   1.000
_cell.angle_alpha   90.00
_cell.angle_beta   90.00
_cell.angle_gamma   90.00
#
_symmetry.space_group_name_H-M   'P 1'
#
loop_
_entity.id
_entity.type
_entity.pdbx_description
1 polymer ?
#
loop_
_entity_poly.entity_id
_entity_poly.type
_entity_poly.pdbx_seq_one_letter_code
_entity_poly.pdbx_strand_id
1 'polypeptide(L)'
;MKKWLIFGLLASVSFSVLLIAILGIPPRAIKIIDPSRFKNMQHLGFSIYRRLSQEINNSSIVVLGSSPLIQNYQQVWQGLLLAQKKYRPQDMILIEQEGLNTLAESYPFVEVVKIKQQVPVVEIQALTYKDAKFIIHTVNHLSSRLNANSFTQKIQESLKIIPLSLAQTQFAVSSQNLIDWQLPCSSENPLYLLNCKTIEVSKKYFRKHYSPKDLWGVVEKHKTNDFLSFIYQPK
;
A
#
# COMPACT_ATOMS: atom_id res chain seq x y z
N MET A 1 49.84 -1.58 -25.34
CA MET A 1 48.80 -0.90 -24.53
C MET A 1 48.91 -1.37 -23.08
N LYS A 2 49.01 -0.45 -22.12
CA LYS A 2 49.42 -0.73 -20.73
C LYS A 2 48.27 -1.42 -19.95
N LYS A 3 48.45 -2.71 -19.64
CA LYS A 3 47.52 -3.56 -18.85
C LYS A 3 47.05 -2.91 -17.53
N TRP A 4 47.84 -2.00 -16.98
CA TRP A 4 47.51 -1.20 -15.79
C TRP A 4 46.28 -0.30 -15.94
N LEU A 5 46.00 0.22 -17.14
CA LEU A 5 44.81 1.06 -17.37
C LEU A 5 43.51 0.24 -17.26
N ILE A 6 43.53 -1.01 -17.73
CA ILE A 6 42.38 -1.92 -17.65
C ILE A 6 42.10 -2.29 -16.18
N PHE A 7 43.15 -2.54 -15.41
CA PHE A 7 43.04 -2.88 -13.99
C PHE A 7 42.49 -1.71 -13.15
N GLY A 8 42.96 -0.49 -13.41
CA GLY A 8 42.44 0.71 -12.75
C GLY A 8 40.96 0.96 -13.05
N LEU A 9 40.53 0.70 -14.29
CA LEU A 9 39.13 0.86 -14.70
C LEU A 9 38.21 -0.18 -14.06
N LEU A 10 38.65 -1.45 -13.97
CA LEU A 10 37.92 -2.51 -13.26
C LEU A 10 37.79 -2.25 -11.75
N ALA A 11 38.86 -1.74 -11.12
CA ALA A 11 38.85 -1.38 -9.70
C ALA A 11 37.88 -0.22 -9.42
N SER A 12 37.86 0.81 -10.28
CA SER A 12 36.94 1.95 -10.17
C SER A 12 35.47 1.54 -10.29
N VAL A 13 35.13 0.68 -11.26
CA VAL A 13 33.76 0.19 -11.43
C VAL A 13 33.34 -0.67 -10.24
N SER A 14 34.20 -1.58 -9.79
CA SER A 14 33.94 -2.45 -8.63
C SER A 14 33.74 -1.64 -7.36
N PHE A 15 34.59 -0.63 -7.13
CA PHE A 15 34.47 0.25 -5.96
C PHE A 15 33.19 1.08 -6.00
N SER A 16 32.76 1.55 -7.19
CA SER A 16 31.50 2.30 -7.34
C SER A 16 30.27 1.45 -7.04
N VAL A 17 30.25 0.19 -7.52
CA VAL A 17 29.17 -0.76 -7.22
C VAL A 17 29.16 -1.11 -5.72
N LEU A 18 30.34 -1.32 -5.13
CA LEU A 18 30.48 -1.57 -3.70
C LEU A 18 30.00 -0.37 -2.87
N LEU A 19 30.33 0.86 -3.28
CA LEU A 19 29.90 2.08 -2.60
C LEU A 19 28.38 2.23 -2.63
N ILE A 20 27.73 1.92 -3.77
CA ILE A 20 26.27 1.95 -3.90
C ILE A 20 25.63 0.87 -3.02
N ALA A 21 26.25 -0.32 -2.92
CA ALA A 21 25.79 -1.40 -2.06
C ALA A 21 25.95 -1.07 -0.56
N ILE A 22 27.07 -0.45 -0.15
CA ILE A 22 27.36 -0.09 1.25
C ILE A 22 26.58 1.15 1.69
N LEU A 23 26.52 2.20 0.87
CA LEU A 23 25.82 3.44 1.21
C LEU A 23 24.30 3.32 1.11
N GLY A 24 23.80 2.21 0.56
CA GLY A 24 22.42 1.76 0.69
C GLY A 24 21.42 2.89 0.54
N ILE A 25 21.48 3.65 -0.57
CA ILE A 25 20.49 4.70 -0.83
C ILE A 25 19.13 4.02 -0.83
N PRO A 26 18.28 4.24 0.19
CA PRO A 26 17.01 3.54 0.26
C PRO A 26 16.23 3.90 -1.00
N PRO A 27 15.60 2.93 -1.69
CA PRO A 27 14.84 3.21 -2.89
C PRO A 27 13.83 4.30 -2.57
N ARG A 28 13.97 5.45 -3.23
CA ARG A 28 13.03 6.56 -3.02
C ARG A 28 11.66 6.10 -3.48
N ALA A 29 10.66 6.36 -2.64
CA ALA A 29 9.29 6.02 -2.98
C ALA A 29 8.89 6.74 -4.28
N ILE A 30 8.33 5.97 -5.23
CA ILE A 30 7.93 6.48 -6.54
C ILE A 30 6.48 6.89 -6.44
N LYS A 31 6.17 8.12 -6.87
CA LYS A 31 4.83 8.66 -6.82
C LYS A 31 3.95 8.04 -7.90
N ILE A 32 2.76 7.57 -7.51
CA ILE A 32 1.75 6.99 -8.40
C ILE A 32 0.60 7.98 -8.63
N ILE A 33 0.20 8.70 -7.59
CA ILE A 33 -0.80 9.77 -7.65
C ILE A 33 -0.19 11.04 -7.06
N ASP A 34 -0.23 12.15 -7.81
CA ASP A 34 0.11 13.47 -7.31
C ASP A 34 -0.84 13.91 -6.18
N PRO A 35 -0.40 14.72 -5.18
CA PRO A 35 -1.31 15.36 -4.24
C PRO A 35 -2.41 16.04 -5.03
N SER A 36 -3.60 15.48 -4.90
CA SER A 36 -4.75 15.87 -5.69
C SER A 36 -5.95 16.03 -4.77
N ARG A 37 -6.85 16.92 -5.18
CA ARG A 37 -8.15 17.09 -4.55
C ARG A 37 -9.12 16.06 -5.10
N PHE A 38 -9.97 15.53 -4.25
CA PHE A 38 -10.99 14.56 -4.62
C PHE A 38 -12.36 15.07 -4.16
N LYS A 39 -13.41 14.76 -4.94
CA LYS A 39 -14.78 15.13 -4.58
C LYS A 39 -15.29 14.35 -3.36
N ASN A 40 -14.94 13.06 -3.30
CA ASN A 40 -15.30 12.15 -2.21
C ASN A 40 -14.33 10.95 -2.17
N MET A 41 -14.44 10.13 -1.13
CA MET A 41 -13.57 8.96 -0.91
C MET A 41 -13.69 7.91 -2.02
N GLN A 42 -14.89 7.73 -2.59
CA GLN A 42 -15.10 6.82 -3.71
C GLN A 42 -14.29 7.25 -4.95
N HIS A 43 -14.31 8.54 -5.29
CA HIS A 43 -13.56 9.09 -6.43
C HIS A 43 -12.04 8.93 -6.25
N LEU A 44 -11.55 9.01 -5.01
CA LEU A 44 -10.17 8.62 -4.70
C LEU A 44 -9.93 7.15 -5.03
N GLY A 45 -10.80 6.23 -4.58
CA GLY A 45 -10.75 4.82 -4.92
C GLY A 45 -10.68 4.52 -6.42
N PHE A 46 -11.56 5.15 -7.21
CA PHE A 46 -11.53 5.05 -8.69
C PHE A 46 -10.20 5.49 -9.28
N SER A 47 -9.64 6.60 -8.78
CA SER A 47 -8.35 7.11 -9.25
C SER A 47 -7.20 6.16 -8.91
N ILE A 48 -7.21 5.57 -7.71
CA ILE A 48 -6.25 4.54 -7.29
C ILE A 48 -6.28 3.36 -8.25
N TYR A 49 -7.47 2.79 -8.51
CA TYR A 49 -7.61 1.68 -9.44
C TYR A 49 -7.08 2.05 -10.83
N ARG A 50 -7.47 3.20 -11.38
CA ARG A 50 -7.05 3.61 -12.72
C ARG A 50 -5.52 3.64 -12.86
N ARG A 51 -4.83 4.14 -11.84
CA ARG A 51 -3.36 4.24 -11.82
C ARG A 51 -2.65 2.92 -11.56
N LEU A 52 -3.28 2.02 -10.78
CA LEU A 52 -2.72 0.73 -10.40
C LEU A 52 -3.38 -0.45 -11.12
N SER A 53 -4.10 -0.18 -12.21
CA SER A 53 -4.96 -1.19 -12.85
C SER A 53 -4.13 -2.37 -13.37
N GLN A 54 -2.94 -2.13 -13.91
CA GLN A 54 -2.05 -3.18 -14.38
C GLN A 54 -1.54 -4.04 -13.23
N GLU A 55 -1.08 -3.42 -12.15
CA GLU A 55 -0.56 -4.12 -10.98
C GLU A 55 -1.66 -4.92 -10.27
N ILE A 56 -2.84 -4.32 -10.09
CA ILE A 56 -4.02 -4.99 -9.54
C ILE A 56 -4.43 -6.14 -10.46
N ASN A 57 -4.43 -5.95 -11.78
CA ASN A 57 -4.85 -6.99 -12.73
C ASN A 57 -3.89 -8.18 -12.76
N ASN A 58 -2.58 -7.93 -12.68
CA ASN A 58 -1.54 -8.95 -12.74
C ASN A 58 -1.30 -9.66 -11.40
N SER A 59 -1.85 -9.16 -10.29
CA SER A 59 -1.68 -9.76 -8.96
C SER A 59 -2.81 -10.73 -8.65
N SER A 60 -2.47 -11.97 -8.33
CA SER A 60 -3.45 -12.98 -7.87
C SER A 60 -3.96 -12.69 -6.46
N ILE A 61 -3.15 -12.02 -5.63
CA ILE A 61 -3.50 -11.65 -4.25
C ILE A 61 -3.30 -10.16 -4.06
N VAL A 62 -4.34 -9.48 -3.60
CA VAL A 62 -4.38 -8.06 -3.28
C VAL A 62 -4.75 -7.89 -1.81
N VAL A 63 -3.88 -7.29 -1.01
CA VAL A 63 -4.11 -7.00 0.41
C VAL A 63 -4.40 -5.52 0.59
N LEU A 64 -5.60 -5.19 1.05
CA LEU A 64 -6.10 -3.84 1.30
C LEU A 64 -6.07 -3.54 2.79
N GLY A 65 -5.31 -2.53 3.19
CA GLY A 65 -5.18 -2.12 4.58
C GLY A 65 -5.92 -0.82 4.89
N SER A 66 -6.86 -0.86 5.82
CA SER A 66 -7.56 0.35 6.28
C SER A 66 -6.98 0.92 7.57
N SER A 67 -7.07 2.24 7.72
CA SER A 67 -6.80 2.92 8.98
C SER A 67 -8.11 3.34 9.63
N PRO A 68 -8.33 3.04 10.92
CA PRO A 68 -9.52 3.49 11.65
C PRO A 68 -9.54 5.02 11.84
N LEU A 69 -8.42 5.71 11.62
CA LEU A 69 -8.30 7.17 11.70
C LEU A 69 -8.94 7.89 10.51
N ILE A 70 -9.23 7.17 9.42
CA ILE A 70 -9.90 7.71 8.23
C ILE A 70 -11.37 7.34 8.33
N GLN A 71 -12.25 8.34 8.43
CA GLN A 71 -13.68 8.06 8.46
C GLN A 71 -14.14 7.62 7.06
N ASN A 72 -15.10 6.70 7.01
CA ASN A 72 -15.63 6.17 5.75
C ASN A 72 -14.54 5.59 4.82
N TYR A 73 -13.44 5.06 5.36
CA TYR A 73 -12.36 4.44 4.59
C TYR A 73 -12.87 3.38 3.59
N GLN A 74 -14.00 2.75 3.92
CA GLN A 74 -14.69 1.74 3.14
C GLN A 74 -15.04 2.24 1.75
N GLN A 75 -15.39 3.52 1.63
CA GLN A 75 -15.76 4.15 0.36
C GLN A 75 -14.60 4.19 -0.62
N VAL A 76 -13.35 4.32 -0.15
CA VAL A 76 -12.17 4.26 -1.02
C VAL A 76 -12.05 2.88 -1.65
N TRP A 77 -12.21 1.82 -0.86
CA TRP A 77 -12.16 0.44 -1.38
C TRP A 77 -13.35 0.13 -2.26
N GLN A 78 -14.55 0.60 -1.92
CA GLN A 78 -15.70 0.51 -2.79
C GLN A 78 -15.45 1.15 -4.16
N GLY A 79 -14.90 2.37 -4.20
CA GLY A 79 -14.55 3.03 -5.46
C GLY A 79 -13.48 2.28 -6.26
N LEU A 80 -12.49 1.68 -5.58
CA LEU A 80 -11.45 0.88 -6.23
C LEU A 80 -12.05 -0.37 -6.89
N LEU A 81 -12.93 -1.08 -6.18
CA LEU A 81 -13.57 -2.29 -6.70
C LEU A 81 -14.56 -1.94 -7.83
N LEU A 82 -15.31 -0.83 -7.71
CA LEU A 82 -16.28 -0.40 -8.74
C LEU A 82 -15.62 0.02 -10.05
N ALA A 83 -14.36 0.43 -9.98
CA ALA A 83 -13.57 0.74 -11.15
C ALA A 83 -13.13 -0.51 -11.93
N GLN A 84 -13.10 -1.68 -11.29
CA GLN A 84 -12.67 -2.93 -11.90
C GLN A 84 -13.77 -3.51 -12.80
N LYS A 85 -13.52 -3.50 -14.11
CA LYS A 85 -14.46 -3.99 -15.12
C LYS A 85 -14.45 -5.51 -15.34
N LYS A 86 -13.47 -6.22 -14.76
CA LYS A 86 -13.19 -7.63 -15.04
C LYS A 86 -13.00 -8.41 -13.73
N TYR A 87 -14.09 -8.66 -13.04
CA TYR A 87 -14.10 -9.75 -12.07
C TYR A 87 -14.53 -11.01 -12.78
N ARG A 88 -13.79 -12.09 -12.53
CA ARG A 88 -14.20 -13.43 -12.95
C ARG A 88 -15.17 -13.99 -11.92
N PRO A 89 -16.10 -14.87 -12.31
CA PRO A 89 -17.01 -15.53 -11.37
C PRO A 89 -16.30 -16.31 -10.25
N GLN A 90 -15.04 -16.70 -10.45
CA GLN A 90 -14.23 -17.38 -9.45
C GLN A 90 -13.43 -16.44 -8.52
N ASP A 91 -13.49 -15.11 -8.74
CA ASP A 91 -12.77 -14.17 -7.89
C ASP A 91 -13.44 -14.08 -6.51
N MET A 92 -12.63 -13.99 -5.45
CA MET A 92 -13.09 -14.03 -4.06
C MET A 92 -12.65 -12.77 -3.30
N ILE A 93 -13.54 -12.23 -2.47
CA ILE A 93 -13.23 -11.13 -1.55
C ILE A 93 -13.32 -11.66 -0.12
N LEU A 94 -12.18 -11.66 0.57
CA LEU A 94 -12.07 -12.05 1.97
C LEU A 94 -12.07 -10.78 2.83
N ILE A 95 -13.03 -10.68 3.74
CA ILE A 95 -13.21 -9.48 4.57
C ILE A 95 -12.98 -9.82 6.04
N GLU A 96 -11.94 -9.23 6.63
CA GLU A 96 -11.61 -9.37 8.05
C GLU A 96 -12.32 -8.32 8.93
N GLN A 97 -12.72 -7.16 8.39
CA GLN A 97 -13.37 -6.09 9.17
C GLN A 97 -14.83 -5.83 8.80
N GLU A 98 -15.68 -5.66 9.82
CA GLU A 98 -17.14 -5.55 9.71
C GLU A 98 -17.68 -4.33 8.93
N GLY A 99 -16.84 -3.40 8.47
CA GLY A 99 -17.27 -2.21 7.73
C GLY A 99 -17.54 -2.42 6.24
N LEU A 100 -17.00 -3.48 5.64
CA LEU A 100 -17.03 -3.68 4.18
C LEU A 100 -18.18 -4.58 3.69
N ASN A 101 -19.13 -4.90 4.56
CA ASN A 101 -20.24 -5.80 4.25
C ASN A 101 -21.10 -5.34 3.05
N THR A 102 -21.20 -4.03 2.80
CA THR A 102 -21.94 -3.45 1.67
C THR A 102 -21.26 -3.66 0.32
N LEU A 103 -19.98 -4.05 0.30
CA LEU A 103 -19.30 -4.43 -0.95
C LEU A 103 -19.87 -5.70 -1.55
N ALA A 104 -20.26 -6.67 -0.70
CA ALA A 104 -20.77 -7.97 -1.12
C ALA A 104 -22.04 -7.84 -1.98
N GLU A 105 -22.92 -6.93 -1.60
CA GLU A 105 -24.18 -6.67 -2.28
C GLU A 105 -23.99 -6.04 -3.67
N SER A 106 -22.83 -5.41 -3.92
CA SER A 106 -22.54 -4.74 -5.19
C SER A 106 -21.97 -5.68 -6.27
N TYR A 107 -21.57 -6.92 -5.92
CA TYR A 107 -20.95 -7.87 -6.85
C TYR A 107 -21.52 -9.29 -6.69
N PRO A 108 -22.61 -9.62 -7.41
CA PRO A 108 -23.29 -10.91 -7.26
C PRO A 108 -22.45 -12.12 -7.71
N PHE A 109 -21.36 -11.89 -8.44
CA PHE A 109 -20.44 -12.92 -8.94
C PHE A 109 -19.17 -13.06 -8.08
N VAL A 110 -19.09 -12.36 -6.94
CA VAL A 110 -17.96 -12.45 -6.03
C VAL A 110 -18.40 -13.15 -4.75
N GLU A 111 -17.68 -14.20 -4.38
CA GLU A 111 -17.90 -14.85 -3.09
C GLU A 111 -17.27 -13.99 -1.98
N VAL A 112 -18.11 -13.58 -1.02
CA VAL A 112 -17.66 -12.85 0.16
C VAL A 112 -17.62 -13.76 1.36
N VAL A 113 -16.41 -14.01 1.84
CA VAL A 113 -16.19 -14.77 3.07
C VAL A 113 -15.88 -13.78 4.19
N LYS A 114 -16.77 -13.71 5.18
CA LYS A 114 -16.55 -12.93 6.40
C LYS A 114 -15.72 -13.75 7.36
N ILE A 115 -14.61 -13.19 7.82
CA ILE A 115 -13.65 -13.92 8.64
C ILE A 115 -13.54 -13.21 9.98
N LYS A 116 -13.90 -13.91 11.06
CA LYS A 116 -13.87 -13.37 12.43
C LYS A 116 -12.46 -13.35 13.04
N GLN A 117 -11.48 -13.98 12.39
CA GLN A 117 -10.09 -14.11 12.83
C GLN A 117 -9.15 -13.99 11.61
N GLN A 118 -7.84 -13.76 11.84
CA GLN A 118 -6.86 -13.72 10.75
C GLN A 118 -6.94 -15.00 9.91
N VAL A 119 -7.12 -14.85 8.60
CA VAL A 119 -7.17 -15.97 7.66
C VAL A 119 -5.87 -16.77 7.78
N PRO A 120 -5.91 -18.07 8.09
CA PRO A 120 -4.73 -18.90 8.01
C PRO A 120 -4.18 -18.86 6.58
N VAL A 121 -2.89 -18.57 6.42
CA VAL A 121 -2.24 -18.49 5.09
C VAL A 121 -2.41 -19.78 4.28
N VAL A 122 -2.61 -20.91 4.97
CA VAL A 122 -2.88 -22.24 4.40
C VAL A 122 -4.20 -22.27 3.62
N GLU A 123 -5.24 -21.56 4.07
CA GLU A 123 -6.53 -21.49 3.35
C GLU A 123 -6.37 -20.68 2.05
N ILE A 124 -5.59 -19.60 2.09
CA ILE A 124 -5.25 -18.81 0.89
C ILE A 124 -4.45 -19.65 -0.10
N GLN A 125 -3.56 -20.53 0.37
CA GLN A 125 -2.77 -21.42 -0.48
C GLN A 125 -3.66 -22.36 -1.31
N ALA A 126 -4.57 -23.08 -0.66
CA ALA A 126 -5.46 -24.05 -1.31
C ALA A 126 -6.34 -23.39 -2.38
N LEU A 127 -6.72 -22.14 -2.16
CA LEU A 127 -7.60 -21.37 -3.04
C LEU A 127 -6.83 -20.68 -4.19
N THR A 128 -5.57 -20.30 -3.98
CA THR A 128 -4.72 -19.69 -5.02
C THR A 128 -4.49 -20.63 -6.21
N TYR A 129 -4.46 -21.94 -5.98
CA TYR A 129 -4.30 -22.95 -7.04
C TYR A 129 -5.46 -23.00 -8.05
N LYS A 130 -6.59 -22.33 -7.78
CA LYS A 130 -7.78 -22.32 -8.66
C LYS A 130 -7.79 -21.17 -9.68
N ASP A 131 -6.66 -20.48 -9.88
CA ASP A 131 -6.57 -19.26 -10.73
C ASP A 131 -7.67 -18.24 -10.39
N ALA A 132 -7.97 -18.07 -9.10
CA ALA A 132 -8.88 -17.06 -8.59
C ALA A 132 -8.08 -15.83 -8.13
N LYS A 133 -8.64 -14.63 -8.31
CA LYS A 133 -8.09 -13.43 -7.67
C LYS A 133 -8.65 -13.28 -6.28
N PHE A 134 -7.78 -13.01 -5.32
CA PHE A 134 -8.13 -12.77 -3.93
C PHE A 134 -7.92 -11.33 -3.57
N ILE A 135 -8.94 -10.71 -2.99
CA ILE A 135 -8.82 -9.40 -2.36
C ILE A 135 -9.07 -9.59 -0.87
N ILE A 136 -8.05 -9.34 -0.06
CA ILE A 136 -8.07 -9.52 1.39
C ILE A 136 -8.06 -8.15 2.03
N HIS A 137 -9.07 -7.85 2.86
CA HIS A 137 -9.10 -6.62 3.63
C HIS A 137 -8.63 -6.85 5.07
N THR A 138 -7.75 -5.99 5.56
CA THR A 138 -7.18 -6.02 6.92
C THR A 138 -6.84 -4.59 7.41
N VAL A 139 -6.19 -4.49 8.56
CA VAL A 139 -5.66 -3.22 9.10
C VAL A 139 -4.36 -2.80 8.41
N ASN A 140 -4.16 -1.50 8.26
CA ASN A 140 -3.05 -0.92 7.50
C ASN A 140 -1.64 -1.45 7.86
N HIS A 141 -1.31 -1.59 9.15
CA HIS A 141 -0.01 -2.09 9.60
C HIS A 141 0.21 -3.59 9.35
N LEU A 142 -0.85 -4.36 9.11
CA LEU A 142 -0.76 -5.76 8.69
C LEU A 142 -0.72 -5.90 7.16
N SER A 143 -1.24 -4.92 6.43
CA SER A 143 -1.19 -4.93 4.96
C SER A 143 0.16 -4.46 4.39
N SER A 144 0.85 -3.52 5.03
CA SER A 144 2.07 -2.93 4.44
C SER A 144 3.31 -3.77 4.72
N ARG A 145 4.16 -3.94 3.70
CA ARG A 145 5.47 -4.60 3.83
C ARG A 145 6.57 -3.68 4.37
N LEU A 146 6.20 -2.52 4.90
CA LEU A 146 7.03 -1.77 5.83
C LEU A 146 7.22 -2.54 7.14
N ASN A 147 6.23 -3.31 7.56
CA ASN A 147 6.29 -4.17 8.72
C ASN A 147 6.80 -5.57 8.33
N ALA A 148 7.95 -5.97 8.90
CA ALA A 148 8.56 -7.27 8.65
C ALA A 148 7.66 -8.45 9.04
N ASN A 149 6.78 -8.26 10.03
CA ASN A 149 5.83 -9.26 10.52
C ASN A 149 4.41 -9.05 9.97
N SER A 150 4.27 -8.28 8.89
CA SER A 150 2.99 -8.03 8.24
C SER A 150 2.34 -9.30 7.71
N PHE A 151 1.01 -9.30 7.62
CA PHE A 151 0.26 -10.40 7.02
C PHE A 151 0.64 -10.60 5.54
N THR A 152 0.83 -9.51 4.80
CA THR A 152 1.34 -9.53 3.43
C THR A 152 2.70 -10.23 3.32
N GLN A 153 3.60 -10.00 4.26
CA GLN A 153 4.90 -10.66 4.28
C GLN A 153 4.78 -12.16 4.60
N LYS A 154 3.91 -12.54 5.56
CA LYS A 154 3.61 -13.95 5.83
C LYS A 154 3.06 -14.68 4.60
N ILE A 155 2.14 -14.06 3.85
CA ILE A 155 1.65 -14.60 2.57
C ILE A 155 2.82 -14.82 1.60
N GLN A 156 3.70 -13.82 1.44
CA GLN A 156 4.83 -13.93 0.54
C GLN A 156 5.78 -15.08 0.91
N GLU A 157 6.07 -15.22 2.21
CA GLU A 157 7.00 -16.23 2.70
C GLU A 157 6.43 -17.65 2.58
N SER A 158 5.14 -17.84 2.87
CA SER A 158 4.47 -19.13 2.79
C SER A 158 4.15 -19.56 1.36
N LEU A 159 3.64 -18.65 0.52
CA LEU A 159 3.15 -18.99 -0.82
C LEU A 159 4.21 -18.79 -1.91
N LYS A 160 5.33 -18.11 -1.61
CA LYS A 160 6.34 -17.69 -2.58
C LYS A 160 5.78 -16.82 -3.73
N ILE A 161 4.62 -16.21 -3.51
CA ILE A 161 3.97 -15.25 -4.41
C ILE A 161 4.14 -13.86 -3.81
N ILE A 162 4.41 -12.83 -4.63
CA ILE A 162 4.50 -11.46 -4.13
C ILE A 162 3.09 -10.83 -4.19
N PRO A 163 2.32 -10.79 -3.08
CA PRO A 163 1.04 -10.12 -3.05
C PRO A 163 1.21 -8.62 -3.30
N LEU A 164 0.17 -8.00 -3.85
CA LEU A 164 0.06 -6.56 -3.95
C LEU A 164 -0.57 -5.99 -2.69
N SER A 165 0.13 -5.11 -1.98
CA SER A 165 -0.39 -4.43 -0.80
C SER A 165 -0.70 -2.97 -1.07
N LEU A 166 -1.87 -2.53 -0.65
CA LEU A 166 -2.27 -1.13 -0.56
C LEU A 166 -2.68 -0.81 0.88
N ALA A 167 -1.87 -0.04 1.59
CA ALA A 167 -2.22 0.42 2.94
C ALA A 167 -2.67 1.88 2.93
N GLN A 168 -3.75 2.19 3.62
CA GLN A 168 -4.21 3.55 3.87
C GLN A 168 -3.66 4.08 5.19
N THR A 169 -3.32 5.36 5.18
CA THR A 169 -2.89 6.06 6.38
C THR A 169 -3.37 7.51 6.32
N GLN A 170 -3.61 8.09 7.49
CA GLN A 170 -4.06 9.47 7.57
C GLN A 170 -2.90 10.40 7.19
N PHE A 171 -3.17 11.40 6.38
CA PHE A 171 -2.20 12.41 6.01
C PHE A 171 -2.19 13.52 7.06
N ALA A 172 -1.02 13.78 7.67
CA ALA A 172 -0.86 14.90 8.60
C ALA A 172 -0.86 16.22 7.83
N VAL A 173 -1.67 17.17 8.30
CA VAL A 173 -1.96 18.42 7.59
C VAL A 173 -1.86 19.66 8.47
N SER A 174 -1.39 19.51 9.70
CA SER A 174 -1.09 20.64 10.58
C SER A 174 0.30 20.45 11.16
N SER A 175 0.99 21.56 11.41
CA SER A 175 2.28 21.55 12.10
C SER A 175 2.17 20.89 13.47
N GLN A 176 1.02 21.04 14.15
CA GLN A 176 0.75 20.39 15.43
C GLN A 176 0.65 18.86 15.28
N ASN A 177 -0.11 18.36 14.31
CA ASN A 177 -0.19 16.91 14.04
C ASN A 177 1.19 16.34 13.67
N LEU A 178 2.02 17.11 12.97
CA LEU A 178 3.39 16.70 12.62
C LEU A 178 4.34 16.65 13.82
N ILE A 179 4.10 17.45 14.86
CA ILE A 179 4.86 17.44 16.11
C ILE A 179 4.38 16.28 16.98
N ASP A 180 3.06 16.13 17.14
CA ASP A 180 2.46 15.07 17.95
C ASP A 180 2.80 13.68 17.42
N TRP A 181 2.94 13.53 16.10
CA TRP A 181 3.27 12.24 15.48
C TRP A 181 4.77 11.97 15.38
N GLN A 182 5.64 12.97 15.60
CA GLN A 182 7.10 12.85 15.42
C GLN A 182 7.78 11.95 16.46
N LEU A 183 7.16 11.76 17.62
CA LEU A 183 7.80 11.22 18.82
C LEU A 183 8.24 9.74 18.78
N PRO A 184 7.84 8.85 17.84
CA PRO A 184 8.31 7.46 17.87
C PRO A 184 9.14 7.00 16.65
N CYS A 185 9.66 7.91 15.82
CA CYS A 185 10.35 7.51 14.57
C CYS A 185 11.77 6.93 14.69
N SER A 186 12.25 6.72 15.91
CA SER A 186 13.51 6.04 16.21
C SER A 186 13.31 4.58 16.64
N SER A 187 12.08 4.08 16.72
CA SER A 187 11.75 2.74 17.21
C SER A 187 11.52 1.75 16.06
N GLU A 188 11.96 0.50 16.24
CA GLU A 188 11.69 -0.63 15.32
C GLU A 188 10.23 -1.13 15.40
N ASN A 189 9.38 -0.55 16.26
CA ASN A 189 8.00 -1.01 16.36
C ASN A 189 7.24 -0.73 15.04
N PRO A 190 6.61 -1.76 14.44
CA PRO A 190 5.99 -1.66 13.13
C PRO A 190 4.92 -0.58 12.96
N LEU A 191 4.17 -0.27 14.02
CA LEU A 191 3.17 0.79 14.00
C LEU A 191 3.82 2.16 13.75
N TYR A 192 5.05 2.34 14.24
CA TYR A 192 5.76 3.60 14.08
C TYR A 192 6.36 3.75 12.68
N LEU A 193 6.83 2.67 12.04
CA LEU A 193 7.37 2.74 10.67
C LEU A 193 6.38 3.36 9.67
N LEU A 194 5.11 2.95 9.74
CA LEU A 194 4.07 3.53 8.89
C LEU A 194 3.82 5.00 9.23
N ASN A 195 3.78 5.35 10.52
CA ASN A 195 3.63 6.74 10.97
C ASN A 195 4.80 7.62 10.52
N CYS A 196 6.03 7.10 10.52
CA CYS A 196 7.20 7.83 10.04
C CYS A 196 7.14 8.10 8.56
N LYS A 197 6.69 7.12 7.79
CA LYS A 197 6.47 7.32 6.36
C LYS A 197 5.38 8.35 6.12
N THR A 198 4.30 8.33 6.90
CA THR A 198 3.27 9.38 6.89
C THR A 198 3.86 10.76 7.13
N ILE A 199 4.70 10.92 8.15
CA ILE A 199 5.29 12.22 8.48
C ILE A 199 6.24 12.71 7.39
N GLU A 200 7.07 11.83 6.84
CA GLU A 200 7.97 12.16 5.73
C GLU A 200 7.18 12.69 4.53
N VAL A 201 6.13 11.95 4.14
CA VAL A 201 5.26 12.29 3.01
C VAL A 201 4.46 13.56 3.29
N SER A 202 3.96 13.73 4.51
CA SER A 202 3.29 14.95 4.94
C SER A 202 4.22 16.16 4.90
N LYS A 203 5.44 16.08 5.45
CA LYS A 203 6.43 17.18 5.37
C LYS A 203 6.74 17.56 3.93
N LYS A 204 6.84 16.58 3.03
CA LYS A 204 7.12 16.79 1.60
C LYS A 204 6.01 17.57 0.89
N TYR A 205 4.74 17.33 1.23
CA TYR A 205 3.60 17.89 0.48
C TYR A 205 2.80 18.98 1.22
N PHE A 206 2.97 19.11 2.54
CA PHE A 206 2.28 20.10 3.38
C PHE A 206 2.43 21.54 2.87
N ARG A 207 3.61 21.93 2.37
CA ARG A 207 3.91 23.32 2.01
C ARG A 207 3.41 23.79 0.64
N LYS A 208 3.02 22.88 -0.27
CA LYS A 208 2.85 23.25 -1.69
C LYS A 208 1.42 23.23 -2.23
N HIS A 209 0.51 22.47 -1.64
CA HIS A 209 -0.78 22.20 -2.30
C HIS A 209 -2.01 22.22 -1.38
N TYR A 210 -1.86 22.34 -0.07
CA TYR A 210 -2.93 22.02 0.87
C TYR A 210 -4.07 23.06 0.93
N SER A 211 -5.31 22.56 0.82
CA SER A 211 -6.55 23.29 1.12
C SER A 211 -7.28 22.52 2.23
N PRO A 212 -7.47 23.11 3.42
CA PRO A 212 -8.03 22.40 4.58
C PRO A 212 -9.51 22.04 4.46
N LYS A 213 -10.19 22.53 3.43
CA LYS A 213 -11.60 22.26 3.19
C LYS A 213 -11.83 21.10 2.22
N ASP A 214 -10.79 20.69 1.49
CA ASP A 214 -10.91 19.70 0.43
C ASP A 214 -10.42 18.33 0.92
N LEU A 215 -11.00 17.26 0.39
CA LEU A 215 -10.45 15.91 0.54
C LEU A 215 -9.18 15.79 -0.32
N TRP A 216 -8.08 15.32 0.28
CA TRP A 216 -6.81 15.14 -0.41
C TRP A 216 -6.32 13.70 -0.34
N GLY A 217 -5.66 13.27 -1.41
CA GLY A 217 -5.02 11.97 -1.49
C GLY A 217 -3.69 12.04 -2.24
N VAL A 218 -2.73 11.23 -1.81
CA VAL A 218 -1.47 10.96 -2.51
C VAL A 218 -1.17 9.46 -2.40
N VAL A 219 -0.65 8.86 -3.47
CA VAL A 219 -0.24 7.45 -3.46
C VAL A 219 1.20 7.33 -3.87
N GLU A 220 1.99 6.66 -3.05
CA GLU A 220 3.40 6.36 -3.31
C GLU A 220 3.65 4.85 -3.29
N LYS A 221 4.48 4.38 -4.21
CA LYS A 221 5.03 3.02 -4.24
C LYS A 221 6.27 2.99 -3.37
N HIS A 222 6.29 2.12 -2.38
CA HIS A 222 7.39 2.00 -1.43
C HIS A 222 8.34 0.85 -1.76
N LYS A 223 7.80 -0.33 -2.08
CA LYS A 223 8.55 -1.49 -2.58
C LYS A 223 7.85 -2.07 -3.80
N THR A 224 8.43 -3.10 -4.40
CA THR A 224 7.75 -3.89 -5.44
C THR A 224 6.42 -4.40 -4.90
N ASN A 225 5.33 -4.02 -5.56
CA ASN A 225 3.95 -4.33 -5.21
C ASN A 225 3.49 -3.87 -3.80
N ASP A 226 4.15 -2.88 -3.20
CA ASP A 226 3.74 -2.29 -1.91
C ASP A 226 3.50 -0.79 -2.07
N PHE A 227 2.25 -0.38 -1.85
CA PHE A 227 1.74 0.96 -2.09
C PHE A 227 1.11 1.53 -0.84
N LEU A 228 1.32 2.83 -0.63
CA LEU A 228 0.78 3.57 0.50
C LEU A 228 -0.08 4.71 -0.01
N SER A 229 -1.33 4.75 0.45
CA SER A 229 -2.28 5.83 0.20
C SER A 229 -2.37 6.71 1.43
N PHE A 230 -2.00 7.98 1.29
CA PHE A 230 -2.08 8.96 2.35
C PHE A 230 -3.28 9.87 2.08
N ILE A 231 -4.21 9.89 3.03
CA ILE A 231 -5.52 10.51 2.85
C ILE A 231 -5.75 11.56 3.93
N TYR A 232 -6.05 12.78 3.51
CA TYR A 232 -6.57 13.80 4.41
C TYR A 232 -8.06 13.99 4.16
N GLN A 233 -8.83 13.86 5.23
CA GLN A 233 -10.25 14.16 5.24
C GLN A 233 -10.50 15.42 6.08
N PRO A 234 -11.18 16.44 5.52
CA PRO A 234 -11.63 17.58 6.30
C PRO A 234 -12.63 17.12 7.37
N LYS A 235 -12.54 17.71 8.56
CA LYS A 235 -13.48 17.47 9.66
C LYS A 235 -14.76 18.26 9.45
#